data_AF-A0A5A7NIM4-F1
#
_entry.id   AF-A0A5A7NIM4-F1
#
_cell.length_a   1.000
_cell.length_b   1.000
_cell.length_c   1.000
_cell.angle_alpha   90.00
_cell.angle_beta   90.00
_cell.angle_gamma   90.00
#
_symmetry.space_group_name_H-M   'P 1'
#
loop_
_entity.id
_entity.type
_entity.pdbx_description
1 polymer ?
#
loop_
_entity_poly.entity_id
_entity_poly.type
_entity_poly.pdbx_seq_one_letter_code
_entity_poly.pdbx_strand_id
1 'polypeptide(L)'
;MEKLKIIVDDAPFLATSMEVEGKGEDQVLSFKTHVGDLVVADEDHPIWLDQDKHGDPLPHLLVRDRLEALIARPVYYELAELAQPMMIDGAEKVGVWSCGAFFPLGDLVED
;
A
#
# COMPACT_ATOMS: atom_id res chain seq x y z
N MET A 1 -26.85 0.48 -3.00
CA MET A 1 -25.81 0.21 -4.02
C MET A 1 -25.14 1.54 -4.31
N GLU A 2 -24.13 1.89 -3.52
CA GLU A 2 -23.37 3.12 -3.70
C GLU A 2 -22.32 2.93 -4.79
N LYS A 3 -22.15 3.96 -5.62
CA LYS A 3 -21.41 3.92 -6.88
C LYS A 3 -19.90 3.88 -6.58
N LEU A 4 -19.25 2.73 -6.81
CA LEU A 4 -17.79 2.63 -7.01
C LEU A 4 -17.38 3.31 -8.33
N LYS A 5 -17.69 4.60 -8.51
CA LYS A 5 -17.32 5.35 -9.71
C LYS A 5 -15.98 6.08 -9.58
N ILE A 6 -15.34 6.04 -8.41
CA ILE A 6 -14.14 6.83 -8.13
C ILE A 6 -12.85 6.02 -8.34
N ILE A 7 -12.89 4.69 -8.20
CA ILE A 7 -11.68 3.84 -8.29
C ILE A 7 -10.99 3.93 -9.66
N VAL A 8 -11.76 4.09 -10.74
CA VAL A 8 -11.24 4.09 -12.11
C VAL A 8 -10.45 5.35 -12.44
N ASP A 9 -10.70 6.47 -11.76
CA ASP A 9 -10.00 7.73 -12.07
C ASP A 9 -8.57 7.74 -11.49
N ASP A 10 -8.31 7.00 -10.41
CA ASP A 10 -7.00 7.01 -9.71
C ASP A 10 -6.08 5.85 -10.13
N ALA A 11 -6.61 4.65 -10.38
CA ALA A 11 -5.81 3.50 -10.81
C ALA A 11 -6.60 2.49 -11.67
N PRO A 12 -5.96 1.83 -12.66
CA PRO A 12 -6.63 0.82 -13.50
C PRO A 12 -7.03 -0.43 -12.72
N PHE A 13 -6.43 -0.68 -11.55
CA PHE A 13 -6.73 -1.83 -10.71
C PHE A 13 -7.11 -1.44 -9.27
N LEU A 14 -7.82 -2.36 -8.60
CA LEU A 14 -8.09 -2.33 -7.17
C LEU A 14 -7.47 -3.57 -6.53
N ALA A 15 -6.57 -3.42 -5.55
CA ALA A 15 -6.07 -4.52 -4.72
C ALA A 15 -7.11 -4.83 -3.62
N THR A 16 -7.69 -6.03 -3.68
CA THR A 16 -8.88 -6.41 -2.90
C THR A 16 -8.59 -7.33 -1.73
N SER A 17 -7.41 -7.94 -1.69
CA SER A 17 -6.94 -8.73 -0.55
C SER A 17 -5.41 -8.69 -0.47
N MET A 18 -4.89 -8.93 0.73
CA MET A 18 -3.48 -9.08 1.02
C MET A 18 -3.25 -10.40 1.77
N GLU A 19 -2.14 -11.05 1.49
CA GLU A 19 -1.61 -12.18 2.25
C GLU A 19 -0.23 -11.80 2.79
N VAL A 20 0.06 -12.24 4.01
CA VAL A 20 1.32 -11.97 4.70
C VAL A 20 2.01 -13.30 4.96
N GLU A 21 3.24 -13.43 4.46
CA GLU A 21 4.11 -14.56 4.76
C GLU A 21 5.35 -14.09 5.52
N GLY A 22 5.85 -14.90 6.44
CA GLY A 22 7.00 -14.51 7.27
C GLY A 22 6.64 -13.47 8.34
N LYS A 23 7.65 -12.75 8.85
CA LYS A 23 7.54 -11.77 9.95
C LYS A 23 8.67 -10.74 9.88
N GLY A 24 8.42 -9.57 10.45
CA GLY A 24 9.45 -8.53 10.60
C GLY A 24 9.84 -7.91 9.26
N GLU A 25 11.11 -7.56 9.12
CA GLU A 25 11.66 -6.86 7.94
C GLU A 25 11.63 -7.73 6.67
N ASP A 26 11.72 -9.05 6.84
CA ASP A 26 11.72 -10.03 5.74
C ASP A 26 10.31 -10.58 5.41
N GLN A 27 9.25 -10.03 6.01
CA GLN A 27 7.88 -10.46 5.65
C GLN A 27 7.61 -10.21 4.16
N VAL A 28 6.68 -10.95 3.58
CA VAL A 28 6.30 -10.81 2.17
C VAL A 28 4.81 -10.47 2.12
N LEU A 29 4.49 -9.31 1.56
CA LEU A 29 3.14 -8.82 1.37
C LEU A 29 2.71 -9.10 -0.08
N SER A 30 1.75 -10.00 -0.26
CA SER A 30 1.21 -10.37 -1.57
C SER A 30 -0.21 -9.84 -1.73
N PHE A 31 -0.45 -9.06 -2.77
CA PHE A 31 -1.74 -8.44 -3.07
C PHE A 31 -2.42 -9.14 -4.23
N LYS A 32 -3.73 -9.32 -4.12
CA LYS A 32 -4.57 -9.77 -5.24
C LYS A 32 -5.44 -8.64 -5.73
N THR A 33 -5.40 -8.38 -7.03
CA THR A 33 -6.27 -7.39 -7.65
C THR A 33 -7.66 -7.96 -7.96
N HIS A 34 -8.63 -7.07 -8.18
CA HIS A 34 -10.00 -7.44 -8.57
C HIS A 34 -10.09 -8.21 -9.91
N VAL A 35 -9.06 -8.14 -10.76
CA VAL A 35 -8.95 -8.93 -12.01
C VAL A 35 -8.18 -10.24 -11.82
N GLY A 36 -7.69 -10.51 -10.61
CA GLY A 36 -7.02 -11.75 -10.25
C GLY A 36 -5.50 -11.76 -10.41
N ASP A 37 -4.89 -10.64 -10.80
CA ASP A 37 -3.43 -10.49 -10.80
C ASP A 37 -2.92 -10.61 -9.35
N LEU A 38 -1.81 -11.33 -9.17
CA LEU A 38 -1.08 -11.45 -7.90
C LEU A 38 0.21 -10.64 -8.01
N VAL A 39 0.45 -9.75 -7.04
CA VAL A 39 1.59 -8.84 -7.01
C VAL A 39 2.23 -8.89 -5.64
N VAL A 40 3.53 -9.17 -5.59
CA VAL A 40 4.30 -9.06 -4.36
C VAL A 40 4.79 -7.63 -4.23
N ALA A 41 4.63 -6.99 -3.07
CA ALA A 41 5.25 -5.70 -2.82
C ALA A 41 6.75 -5.88 -2.59
N ASP A 42 7.57 -5.34 -3.50
CA ASP A 42 9.03 -5.38 -3.48
C ASP A 42 9.59 -4.09 -4.11
N GLU A 43 10.90 -4.02 -4.34
CA GLU A 43 11.53 -2.82 -4.91
C GLU A 43 11.04 -2.48 -6.34
N ASP A 44 10.61 -3.48 -7.11
CA ASP A 44 10.06 -3.30 -8.46
C ASP A 44 8.56 -3.01 -8.46
N HIS A 45 7.87 -3.37 -7.37
CA HIS A 45 6.43 -3.19 -7.16
C HIS A 45 6.16 -2.42 -5.85
N PRO A 46 6.61 -1.16 -5.74
CA PRO A 46 6.53 -0.43 -4.48
C PRO A 46 5.09 -0.10 -4.09
N ILE A 47 4.90 0.05 -2.78
CA ILE A 47 3.73 0.68 -2.18
C ILE A 47 4.06 2.15 -1.89
N TRP A 48 3.11 3.05 -2.18
CA TRP A 48 3.20 4.44 -1.74
C TRP A 48 1.84 4.96 -1.30
N LEU A 49 1.85 6.07 -0.56
CA LEU A 49 0.65 6.75 -0.10
C LEU A 49 0.53 8.12 -0.77
N ASP A 50 -0.49 8.27 -1.60
CA ASP A 50 -0.98 9.56 -2.07
C ASP A 50 -2.15 10.03 -1.21
N GLN A 51 -2.64 11.24 -1.48
CA GLN A 51 -3.81 11.81 -0.85
C GLN A 51 -4.74 12.40 -1.90
N ASP A 52 -6.05 12.27 -1.67
CA ASP A 52 -7.03 12.93 -2.51
C ASP A 52 -7.09 14.44 -2.22
N LYS A 53 -7.94 15.17 -2.95
CA LYS A 53 -8.13 16.63 -2.77
C LYS A 53 -8.67 17.03 -1.39
N HIS A 54 -9.18 16.08 -0.61
CA HIS A 54 -9.69 16.26 0.75
C HIS A 54 -8.66 15.85 1.81
N GLY A 55 -7.51 15.30 1.40
CA GLY A 55 -6.48 14.76 2.29
C GLY A 55 -6.74 13.31 2.71
N ASP A 56 -7.74 12.63 2.12
CA ASP A 56 -7.99 11.22 2.41
C ASP A 56 -6.89 10.35 1.80
N PRO A 57 -6.38 9.33 2.52
CA PRO A 57 -5.30 8.47 2.05
C PRO A 57 -5.72 7.65 0.82
N LEU A 58 -4.88 7.70 -0.21
CA LEU A 58 -4.96 6.88 -1.43
C LEU A 58 -3.70 6.01 -1.50
N PRO A 59 -3.74 4.78 -0.95
CA PRO A 59 -2.59 3.86 -1.00
C PRO A 59 -2.53 3.17 -2.37
N HIS A 60 -1.37 3.18 -3.01
CA HIS A 60 -1.15 2.57 -4.32
C HIS A 60 -0.10 1.47 -4.26
N LEU A 61 -0.19 0.54 -5.21
CA LEU A 61 0.78 -0.53 -5.48
C LEU A 61 1.09 -0.56 -6.97
N LEU A 62 2.37 -0.60 -7.34
CA LEU A 62 2.75 -0.77 -8.73
C LEU A 62 2.55 -2.24 -9.15
N VAL A 63 1.84 -2.49 -10.26
CA VAL A 63 1.49 -3.85 -10.72
C VAL A 63 2.41 -4.33 -11.85
N ARG A 64 2.49 -3.56 -12.95
CA ARG A 64 3.36 -3.84 -14.12
C ARG A 64 3.31 -2.67 -15.10
N ASP A 65 4.34 -2.45 -15.91
CA ASP A 65 4.31 -1.49 -17.03
C ASP A 65 3.78 -0.09 -16.67
N ARG A 66 4.00 0.37 -15.43
CA ARG A 66 3.42 1.61 -14.84
C ARG A 66 1.90 1.60 -14.62
N LEU A 67 1.27 0.45 -14.69
CA LEU A 67 -0.09 0.23 -14.23
C LEU A 67 -0.08 0.00 -12.74
N GLU A 68 -1.02 0.64 -12.07
CA GLU A 68 -1.08 0.70 -10.61
C GLU A 68 -2.38 0.07 -10.13
N ALA A 69 -2.39 -0.34 -8.87
CA ALA A 69 -3.59 -0.72 -8.15
C ALA A 69 -3.79 0.25 -6.99
N LEU A 70 -4.98 0.82 -6.86
CA LEU A 70 -5.42 1.42 -5.61
C LEU A 70 -5.64 0.29 -4.61
N ILE A 71 -5.08 0.39 -3.42
CA ILE A 71 -5.30 -0.59 -2.35
C ILE A 71 -6.65 -0.28 -1.71
N ALA A 72 -7.56 -1.27 -1.71
CA ALA A 72 -8.89 -1.07 -1.15
C ALA A 72 -8.80 -0.72 0.34
N ARG A 73 -9.70 0.15 0.82
CA ARG A 73 -9.71 0.61 2.21
C ARG A 73 -9.61 -0.51 3.26
N PRO A 74 -10.32 -1.65 3.14
CA PRO A 74 -10.15 -2.76 4.10
C PRO A 74 -8.72 -3.31 4.12
N VAL A 75 -8.12 -3.49 2.95
CA VAL A 75 -6.74 -3.97 2.80
C VAL A 75 -5.74 -2.94 3.33
N TYR A 76 -6.00 -1.65 3.14
CA TYR A 76 -5.17 -0.59 3.73
C TYR A 76 -5.21 -0.60 5.26
N TYR A 77 -6.36 -0.88 5.88
CA TYR A 77 -6.43 -1.01 7.33
C TYR A 77 -5.66 -2.23 7.84
N GLU A 78 -5.74 -3.37 7.14
CA GLU A 78 -4.90 -4.54 7.43
C GLU A 78 -3.41 -4.23 7.27
N LEU A 79 -3.03 -3.46 6.24
CA LEU A 79 -1.66 -3.00 6.02
C LEU A 79 -1.18 -2.10 7.17
N ALA A 80 -2.02 -1.19 7.64
CA ALA A 80 -1.71 -0.28 8.74
C ALA A 80 -1.48 -1.00 10.07
N GLU A 81 -2.13 -2.15 10.30
CA GLU A 81 -1.87 -2.99 11.48
C GLU A 81 -0.46 -3.59 11.50
N LEU A 82 0.18 -3.73 10.33
CA LEU A 82 1.55 -4.23 10.19
C LEU A 82 2.59 -3.12 10.28
N ALA A 83 2.17 -1.86 10.26
CA ALA A 83 3.07 -0.74 10.12
C ALA A 83 3.97 -0.57 11.36
N GLN A 84 5.22 -0.20 11.12
CA GLN A 84 6.25 0.03 12.11
C GLN A 84 6.85 1.42 11.92
N PRO A 85 7.31 2.08 13.00
CA PRO A 85 8.06 3.32 12.89
C PRO A 85 9.47 3.06 12.33
N MET A 86 9.98 3.98 11.51
CA MET A 86 11.33 3.96 10.97
C MET A 86 11.86 5.38 10.80
N MET A 87 13.14 5.58 11.17
CA MET A 87 13.85 6.83 10.88
C MET A 87 14.36 6.84 9.44
N ILE A 88 13.86 7.75 8.62
CA ILE A 88 14.24 7.93 7.21
C ILE A 88 14.61 9.40 7.00
N ASP A 89 15.83 9.65 6.53
CA ASP A 89 16.36 11.01 6.28
C ASP A 89 16.19 11.99 7.45
N GLY A 90 16.28 11.49 8.68
CA GLY A 90 16.15 12.29 9.90
C GLY A 90 14.71 12.60 10.32
N ALA A 91 13.70 12.04 9.65
CA ALA A 91 12.29 12.10 10.03
C ALA A 91 11.77 10.71 10.45
N GLU A 92 10.90 10.68 11.46
CA GLU A 92 10.19 9.44 11.84
C GLU A 92 9.00 9.24 10.91
N LYS A 93 9.01 8.11 10.20
CA LYS A 93 7.93 7.69 9.30
C LYS A 93 7.30 6.43 9.84
N VAL A 94 6.03 6.22 9.50
CA VAL A 94 5.34 4.94 9.71
C VAL A 94 5.19 4.25 8.37
N GLY A 95 5.43 2.94 8.32
CA GLY A 95 5.40 2.20 7.06
C GLY A 95 5.49 0.71 7.27
N VAL A 96 5.48 -0.05 6.18
CA VAL A 96 5.48 -1.51 6.21
C VAL A 96 6.72 -2.08 5.57
N TRP A 97 7.15 -3.23 6.06
CA TRP A 97 8.20 -4.01 5.42
C TRP A 97 7.60 -5.04 4.46
N SER A 98 8.23 -5.21 3.31
CA SER A 98 8.02 -6.38 2.45
C SER A 98 9.29 -6.69 1.68
N CYS A 99 9.68 -7.95 1.60
CA CYS A 99 10.87 -8.41 0.86
C CYS A 99 12.16 -7.69 1.27
N GLY A 100 12.31 -7.30 2.54
CA GLY A 100 13.46 -6.53 3.01
C GLY A 100 13.48 -5.05 2.60
N ALA A 101 12.42 -4.56 1.95
CA ALA A 101 12.23 -3.15 1.60
C ALA A 101 11.17 -2.51 2.51
N PHE A 102 11.38 -1.24 2.88
CA PHE A 102 10.44 -0.47 3.69
C PHE A 102 9.67 0.51 2.82
N PHE A 103 8.33 0.48 2.95
CA PHE A 103 7.41 1.34 2.23
C PHE A 103 6.73 2.31 3.20
N PRO A 104 7.10 3.60 3.18
CA PRO A 104 6.48 4.61 4.03
C PRO A 104 5.01 4.83 3.67
N LEU A 105 4.15 4.88 4.68
CA LEU A 105 2.72 5.16 4.60
C LEU A 105 2.34 6.49 5.26
N GLY A 106 3.32 7.32 5.60
CA GLY A 106 3.10 8.64 6.18
C GLY A 106 4.17 9.02 7.18
N ASP A 107 4.11 10.27 7.61
CA ASP A 107 4.94 10.77 8.70
C ASP A 107 4.28 10.42 10.04
N LEU A 108 5.09 10.03 11.03
CA LEU A 108 4.61 9.93 12.40
C LEU A 108 4.63 11.36 12.96
N VAL A 109 3.53 12.09 12.83
CA VAL A 109 3.43 13.41 13.44
C VAL A 109 3.24 13.22 14.94
N GLU A 110 4.20 13.66 15.75
CA GLU A 110 3.96 13.86 17.19
C GLU A 110 2.92 14.99 17.35
N ASP A 111 1.83 14.71 18.06
CA ASP A 111 0.75 15.68 18.40
C ASP A 111 1.27 17.01 18.98
#